data_AF-A0AAD7HFY3-F1
#
_entry.id   AF-A0AAD7HFY3-F1
#
_cell.length_a   1.000
_cell.length_b   1.000
_cell.length_c   1.000
_cell.angle_alpha   90.00
_cell.angle_beta   90.00
_cell.angle_gamma   90.00
#
_symmetry.space_group_name_H-M   'P 1'
#
loop_
_entity.id
_entity.type
_entity.pdbx_description
1 polymer ?
#
loop_
_entity_poly.entity_id
_entity_poly.type
_entity_poly.pdbx_seq_one_letter_code
_entity_poly.pdbx_strand_id
1 'polypeptide(L)'
;MSNTKLAPALNHLDRASLELKAEKYAGRNLWSESLVEAGLPPISDEDLDLLVKCSGFPPTPEGREGFLKKVNLDRLAHGNPKTRVFGQKPGPNDTSDVRMLPIPNSGNCYIRLFPGGTTRNEGYFYFDFFDGAVGTPFNSPSDWMLYELMGPSQRMRMPSSEEAFGILRKYIVPGAERFQLWGQLRCRLVRPRHPDFDFRIPARDSEVGNGWKEIV
;
A
#
# COMPACT_ATOMS: atom_id res chain seq x y z
N MET A 1 22.18 37.37 15.21
CA MET A 1 21.17 36.52 15.87
C MET A 1 19.83 36.80 15.21
N SER A 2 19.50 36.04 14.17
CA SER A 2 18.25 36.18 13.40
C SER A 2 17.30 35.09 13.83
N ASN A 3 16.19 35.50 14.41
CA ASN A 3 15.14 34.64 14.95
C ASN A 3 14.13 34.38 13.82
N THR A 4 14.38 33.39 12.99
CA THR A 4 13.45 33.01 11.92
C THR A 4 12.39 32.06 12.49
N LYS A 5 11.26 32.63 12.90
CA LYS A 5 10.00 31.90 13.06
C LYS A 5 9.66 31.22 11.73
N LEU A 6 9.82 29.90 11.66
CA LEU A 6 9.14 29.08 10.64
C LEU A 6 7.70 28.86 11.11
N ALA A 7 6.76 29.21 10.24
CA ALA A 7 5.32 29.26 10.47
C ALA A 7 4.71 27.87 10.80
N PRO A 8 3.60 27.83 11.57
CA PRO A 8 2.73 26.66 11.63
C PRO A 8 1.70 26.74 10.50
N ALA A 9 1.78 25.85 9.52
CA ALA A 9 0.76 25.67 8.48
C ALA A 9 0.87 24.23 7.98
N LEU A 10 -0.13 23.35 7.98
CA LEU A 10 -1.57 23.43 8.13
C LEU A 10 -2.04 22.12 8.79
N ASN A 11 -2.88 22.16 9.83
CA ASN A 11 -3.54 20.96 10.36
C ASN A 11 -4.89 21.27 11.04
N HIS A 12 -5.67 22.23 10.51
CA HIS A 12 -6.94 22.66 11.12
C HIS A 12 -8.03 22.97 10.09
N LEU A 13 -8.38 22.01 9.23
CA LEU A 13 -9.76 21.99 8.73
C LEU A 13 -10.53 21.01 9.62
N ASP A 14 -11.53 21.51 10.33
CA ASP A 14 -12.45 20.63 11.05
C ASP A 14 -13.20 19.74 10.04
N ARG A 15 -13.64 18.57 10.51
CA ARG A 15 -14.28 17.56 9.67
C ARG A 15 -15.54 18.07 8.95
N ALA A 16 -16.32 18.95 9.57
CA ALA A 16 -17.52 19.52 8.96
C ALA A 16 -17.18 20.47 7.81
N SER A 17 -16.10 21.25 7.97
CA SER A 17 -15.55 22.10 6.90
C SER A 17 -15.01 21.30 5.72
N LEU A 18 -14.44 20.11 5.97
CA LEU A 18 -14.01 19.17 4.92
C LEU A 18 -15.20 18.51 4.23
N GLU A 19 -16.23 18.11 4.97
CA GLU A 19 -17.46 17.51 4.45
C GLU A 19 -18.23 18.48 3.56
N LEU A 20 -18.36 19.76 3.96
CA LEU A 20 -18.96 20.81 3.15
C LEU A 20 -18.17 21.05 1.84
N LYS A 21 -16.84 21.02 1.91
CA LYS A 21 -16.00 21.11 0.71
C LYS A 21 -16.15 19.87 -0.15
N ALA A 22 -16.20 18.67 0.40
CA ALA A 22 -16.35 17.43 -0.36
C ALA A 22 -17.72 17.35 -1.06
N GLU A 23 -18.78 17.89 -0.45
CA GLU A 23 -20.10 18.03 -1.09
C GLU A 23 -20.06 18.95 -2.32
N LYS A 24 -19.25 20.00 -2.29
CA LYS A 24 -18.99 20.84 -3.48
C LYS A 24 -18.37 20.06 -4.64
N TYR A 25 -17.72 18.93 -4.36
CA TYR A 25 -17.12 18.03 -5.35
C TYR A 25 -17.87 16.69 -5.44
N ALA A 26 -19.13 16.63 -4.99
CA ALA A 26 -19.97 15.45 -5.16
C ALA A 26 -20.07 15.07 -6.65
N GLY A 27 -19.96 13.77 -6.94
CA GLY A 27 -19.95 13.25 -8.31
C GLY A 27 -18.65 13.45 -9.10
N ARG A 28 -17.65 14.15 -8.54
CA ARG A 28 -16.32 14.26 -9.15
C ARG A 28 -15.37 13.22 -8.60
N ASN A 29 -14.52 12.69 -9.48
CA ASN A 29 -13.39 11.86 -9.09
C ASN A 29 -12.12 12.72 -9.06
N LEU A 30 -11.91 13.43 -7.96
CA LEU A 30 -10.73 14.30 -7.82
C LEU A 30 -9.43 13.48 -7.89
N TRP A 31 -9.48 12.17 -7.62
CA TRP A 31 -8.32 11.32 -7.78
C TRP A 31 -7.97 11.08 -9.25
N SER A 32 -8.97 10.80 -10.09
CA SER A 32 -8.78 10.69 -11.55
C SER A 32 -8.26 11.99 -12.17
N GLU A 33 -8.77 13.13 -11.71
CA GLU A 33 -8.31 14.44 -12.17
C GLU A 33 -6.82 14.64 -11.86
N SER A 34 -6.36 14.18 -10.70
CA SER A 34 -4.94 14.25 -10.33
C SER A 34 -4.03 13.32 -11.11
N LEU A 35 -4.54 12.17 -11.56
CA LEU A 35 -3.81 11.31 -12.48
C LEU A 35 -3.56 12.06 -13.80
N VAL A 36 -4.59 12.73 -14.33
CA VAL A 36 -4.48 13.56 -15.54
C VAL A 36 -3.52 14.73 -15.35
N GLU A 37 -3.60 15.46 -14.23
CA GLU A 37 -2.63 16.52 -13.87
C GLU A 37 -1.17 15.99 -13.78
N ALA A 38 -1.00 14.70 -13.48
CA ALA A 38 0.29 14.04 -13.41
C ALA A 38 0.79 13.49 -14.75
N GLY A 39 0.01 13.64 -15.83
CA GLY A 39 0.31 13.06 -17.14
C GLY A 39 0.00 11.56 -17.24
N LEU A 40 -0.77 11.02 -16.30
CA LEU A 40 -1.25 9.64 -16.30
C LEU A 40 -2.69 9.57 -16.87
N PRO A 41 -3.09 8.42 -17.44
CA PRO A 41 -4.47 8.25 -17.87
C PRO A 41 -5.44 8.34 -16.67
N PRO A 42 -6.67 8.84 -16.87
CA PRO A 42 -7.71 8.78 -15.86
C PRO A 42 -8.02 7.33 -15.49
N ILE A 43 -8.55 7.11 -14.29
CA ILE A 43 -9.02 5.78 -13.90
C ILE A 43 -10.26 5.42 -14.73
N SER A 44 -10.30 4.20 -15.27
CA SER A 44 -11.49 3.70 -15.98
C SER A 44 -12.66 3.49 -15.02
N ASP A 45 -13.88 3.43 -15.56
CA ASP A 45 -15.06 3.11 -14.74
C ASP A 45 -14.98 1.69 -14.19
N GLU A 46 -14.45 0.73 -14.96
CA GLU A 46 -14.24 -0.64 -14.53
C GLU A 46 -13.22 -0.75 -13.38
N ASP A 47 -12.09 -0.03 -13.47
CA ASP A 47 -11.08 0.00 -12.41
C ASP A 47 -11.61 0.71 -11.16
N LEU A 48 -12.40 1.77 -11.34
CA LEU A 48 -13.03 2.47 -10.23
C LEU A 48 -14.05 1.55 -9.53
N ASP A 49 -14.89 0.84 -10.27
CA ASP A 49 -15.86 -0.11 -9.70
C ASP A 49 -15.15 -1.27 -8.97
N LEU A 50 -14.02 -1.73 -9.52
CA LEU A 50 -13.17 -2.71 -8.84
C LEU A 50 -12.64 -2.17 -7.52
N LEU A 51 -12.19 -0.91 -7.47
CA LEU A 51 -11.70 -0.29 -6.24
C LEU A 51 -12.80 -0.01 -5.23
N VAL A 52 -13.99 0.40 -5.67
CA VAL A 52 -15.17 0.55 -4.82
C VAL A 52 -15.44 -0.79 -4.12
N LYS A 53 -15.52 -1.86 -4.91
CA LYS A 53 -15.72 -3.23 -4.41
C LYS A 53 -14.60 -3.68 -3.46
N CYS A 54 -13.34 -3.46 -3.84
CA CYS A 54 -12.18 -3.79 -3.02
C CYS A 54 -12.05 -2.92 -1.76
N SER A 55 -12.68 -1.74 -1.72
CA SER A 55 -12.65 -0.86 -0.55
C SER A 55 -13.79 -1.13 0.43
N GLY A 56 -14.56 -2.20 0.21
CA GLY A 56 -15.70 -2.59 1.06
C GLY A 56 -16.96 -1.77 0.85
N PHE A 57 -17.01 -0.92 -0.20
CA PHE A 57 -18.24 -0.23 -0.58
C PHE A 57 -19.10 -1.15 -1.46
N PRO A 58 -20.43 -1.07 -1.36
CA PRO A 58 -21.31 -1.85 -2.23
C PRO A 58 -21.09 -1.45 -3.70
N PRO A 59 -21.05 -2.39 -4.66
CA PRO A 59 -20.89 -2.11 -6.08
C PRO A 59 -22.20 -1.55 -6.66
N THR A 60 -22.57 -0.38 -6.17
CA THR A 60 -23.80 0.36 -6.44
C THR A 60 -23.42 1.81 -6.67
N PRO A 61 -24.24 2.61 -7.38
CA PRO A 61 -24.01 4.04 -7.53
C PRO A 61 -23.74 4.75 -6.20
N GLU A 62 -24.49 4.39 -5.15
CA GLU A 62 -24.37 4.96 -3.81
C GLU A 62 -23.06 4.58 -3.13
N GLY A 63 -22.62 3.32 -3.29
CA GLY A 63 -21.32 2.88 -2.78
C GLY A 63 -20.14 3.52 -3.50
N ARG A 64 -20.28 3.74 -4.81
CA ARG A 64 -19.30 4.48 -5.62
C ARG A 64 -19.23 5.94 -5.20
N GLU A 65 -20.37 6.59 -4.96
CA GLU A 65 -20.43 7.94 -4.43
C GLU A 65 -19.78 8.03 -3.03
N GLY A 66 -20.08 7.09 -2.15
CA GLY A 66 -19.48 7.00 -0.81
C GLY A 66 -17.95 6.86 -0.87
N PHE A 67 -17.45 6.02 -1.77
CA PHE A 67 -16.01 5.86 -2.02
C PHE A 67 -15.38 7.17 -2.53
N LEU A 68 -15.97 7.80 -3.55
CA LEU A 68 -15.46 9.06 -4.08
C LEU A 68 -15.49 10.19 -3.05
N LYS A 69 -16.55 10.28 -2.23
CA LYS A 69 -16.62 11.25 -1.12
C LYS A 69 -15.46 11.06 -0.14
N LYS A 70 -15.16 9.81 0.23
CA LYS A 70 -14.02 9.45 1.09
C LYS A 70 -12.69 9.88 0.46
N VAL A 71 -12.46 9.53 -0.80
CA VAL A 71 -11.20 9.85 -1.52
C VAL A 71 -11.03 11.37 -1.69
N ASN A 72 -12.12 12.09 -2.00
CA ASN A 72 -12.12 13.54 -2.15
C ASN A 72 -11.87 14.25 -0.81
N LEU A 73 -12.45 13.76 0.30
CA LEU A 73 -12.18 14.25 1.65
C LEU A 73 -10.68 14.12 2.00
N ASP A 74 -10.09 12.97 1.71
CA ASP A 74 -8.66 12.72 1.91
C ASP A 74 -7.80 13.70 1.09
N ARG A 75 -8.16 13.97 -0.19
CA ARG A 75 -7.47 14.98 -1.01
C ARG A 75 -7.59 16.37 -0.40
N LEU A 76 -8.79 16.77 0.04
CA LEU A 76 -9.03 18.12 0.58
C LEU A 76 -8.33 18.36 1.92
N ALA A 77 -8.24 17.32 2.75
CA ALA A 77 -7.53 17.39 4.02
C ALA A 77 -6.00 17.45 3.84
N HIS A 78 -5.47 16.94 2.73
CA HIS A 78 -4.04 16.62 2.64
C HIS A 78 -3.30 17.02 1.34
N GLY A 79 -3.97 17.60 0.35
CA GLY A 79 -3.34 18.16 -0.87
C GLY A 79 -3.30 17.22 -2.10
N ASN A 80 -2.53 17.62 -3.13
CA ASN A 80 -2.53 16.97 -4.45
C ASN A 80 -1.96 15.53 -4.39
N PRO A 81 -2.68 14.50 -4.86
CA PRO A 81 -2.50 13.09 -4.55
C PRO A 81 -1.57 12.37 -5.53
N LYS A 82 -0.46 12.98 -5.98
CA LYS A 82 0.60 12.21 -6.68
C LYS A 82 1.18 11.08 -5.81
N THR A 83 0.79 10.97 -4.55
CA THR A 83 1.38 10.08 -3.54
C THR A 83 0.39 9.55 -2.49
N ARG A 84 -0.92 9.45 -2.78
CA ARG A 84 -1.93 8.88 -1.84
C ARG A 84 -2.74 7.70 -2.38
N VAL A 85 -2.25 7.04 -3.43
CA VAL A 85 -2.75 5.70 -3.77
C VAL A 85 -2.12 4.75 -2.76
N PHE A 86 -2.94 4.06 -1.98
CA PHE A 86 -2.50 2.88 -1.23
C PHE A 86 -1.67 1.99 -2.16
N GLY A 87 -0.35 1.96 -1.96
CA GLY A 87 0.57 0.97 -2.50
C GLY A 87 0.31 0.62 -3.96
N GLN A 88 0.39 1.60 -4.86
CA GLN A 88 0.50 1.28 -6.28
C GLN A 88 1.69 0.33 -6.42
N LYS A 89 1.42 -0.87 -6.91
CA LYS A 89 2.45 -1.88 -7.12
C LYS A 89 3.43 -1.33 -8.16
N PRO A 90 4.74 -1.53 -7.98
CA PRO A 90 5.71 -1.18 -9.00
C PRO A 90 5.33 -1.86 -10.32
N GLY A 91 5.43 -1.10 -11.41
CA GLY A 91 5.32 -1.66 -12.75
C GLY A 91 6.43 -2.70 -13.00
N PRO A 92 6.31 -3.53 -14.05
CA PRO A 92 7.32 -4.55 -14.36
C PRO A 92 8.74 -3.99 -14.56
N ASN A 93 8.85 -2.71 -14.94
CA ASN A 93 10.12 -2.02 -15.22
C ASN A 93 10.54 -1.03 -14.11
N ASP A 94 9.78 -0.91 -13.02
CA ASP A 94 10.11 -0.02 -11.91
C ASP A 94 11.15 -0.70 -11.00
N THR A 95 12.39 -0.21 -11.05
CA THR A 95 13.52 -0.80 -10.32
C THR A 95 14.12 0.13 -9.25
N SER A 96 13.76 1.41 -9.25
CA SER A 96 14.50 2.44 -8.50
C SER A 96 14.41 2.30 -6.97
N ASP A 97 13.40 1.61 -6.44
CA ASP A 97 13.22 1.35 -5.00
C ASP A 97 12.49 0.00 -4.77
N VAL A 98 12.79 -1.03 -5.58
CA VAL A 98 12.17 -2.36 -5.43
C VAL A 98 13.22 -3.38 -5.04
N ARG A 99 12.97 -4.13 -3.96
CA ARG A 99 13.80 -5.27 -3.55
C ARG A 99 13.07 -6.58 -3.79
N MET A 100 13.77 -7.52 -4.42
CA MET A 100 13.27 -8.87 -4.67
C MET A 100 13.98 -9.84 -3.74
N LEU A 101 13.24 -10.52 -2.87
CA LEU A 101 13.75 -11.59 -2.02
C LEU A 101 13.32 -12.93 -2.63
N PRO A 102 14.24 -13.77 -3.12
CA PRO A 102 13.88 -15.07 -3.66
C PRO A 102 13.32 -15.96 -2.55
N ILE A 103 12.20 -16.63 -2.83
CA ILE A 103 11.59 -17.57 -1.89
C ILE A 103 12.26 -18.94 -2.06
N PRO A 104 12.98 -19.45 -1.06
CA PRO A 104 13.73 -20.70 -1.20
C PRO A 104 12.83 -21.87 -1.55
N ASN A 105 13.24 -22.71 -2.50
CA ASN A 105 12.50 -23.89 -2.95
C ASN A 105 11.12 -23.57 -3.57
N SER A 106 10.92 -22.38 -4.14
CA SER A 106 9.67 -21.98 -4.84
C SER A 106 9.88 -21.51 -6.27
N GLY A 107 10.91 -22.03 -6.96
CA GLY A 107 11.18 -21.68 -8.36
C GLY A 107 11.41 -20.17 -8.54
N ASN A 108 10.65 -19.56 -9.45
CA ASN A 108 10.73 -18.12 -9.78
C ASN A 108 9.83 -17.25 -8.90
N CYS A 109 9.46 -17.70 -7.69
CA CYS A 109 8.68 -16.90 -6.76
C CYS A 109 9.58 -15.99 -5.90
N TYR A 110 9.19 -14.73 -5.80
CA TYR A 110 9.87 -13.71 -5.01
C TYR A 110 8.88 -13.01 -4.08
N ILE A 111 9.39 -12.54 -2.94
CA ILE A 111 8.77 -11.45 -2.19
C ILE A 111 9.31 -10.15 -2.77
N ARG A 112 8.42 -9.31 -3.26
CA ARG A 112 8.78 -8.00 -3.82
C ARG A 112 8.41 -6.91 -2.81
N LEU A 113 9.44 -6.27 -2.25
CA LEU A 113 9.36 -5.19 -1.28
C LEU A 113 9.49 -3.84 -1.99
N PHE A 114 8.63 -2.90 -1.64
CA PHE A 114 8.64 -1.56 -2.20
C PHE A 114 8.13 -0.54 -1.19
N PRO A 115 8.45 0.75 -1.36
CA PRO A 115 8.01 1.78 -0.43
C PRO A 115 6.49 1.80 -0.23
N GLY A 116 6.06 1.82 1.04
CA GLY A 116 4.67 2.03 1.44
C GLY A 116 4.48 3.24 2.36
N GLY A 117 3.23 3.42 2.83
CA GLY A 117 2.79 4.56 3.65
C GLY A 117 2.17 5.72 2.85
N THR A 118 1.56 6.68 3.54
CA THR A 118 1.00 7.91 2.94
C THR A 118 2.07 8.96 2.65
N THR A 119 3.26 8.79 3.21
CA THR A 119 4.44 9.60 2.93
C THR A 119 5.69 8.72 2.84
N ARG A 120 6.69 9.16 2.05
CA ARG A 120 8.00 8.48 1.90
C ARG A 120 8.75 8.33 3.24
N ASN A 121 8.30 8.99 4.31
CA ASN A 121 8.99 9.09 5.59
C ASN A 121 8.36 8.29 6.74
N GLU A 122 7.27 7.55 6.52
CA GLU A 122 6.57 6.82 7.60
C GLU A 122 7.18 5.45 7.94
N GLY A 123 8.31 5.06 7.34
CA GLY A 123 8.99 3.80 7.67
C GLY A 123 8.24 2.51 7.29
N TYR A 124 7.10 2.60 6.61
CA TYR A 124 6.35 1.45 6.12
C TYR A 124 6.84 0.97 4.76
N PHE A 125 6.82 -0.35 4.58
CA PHE A 125 7.01 -1.03 3.31
C PHE A 125 5.73 -1.77 2.95
N TYR A 126 5.43 -1.79 1.66
CA TYR A 126 4.50 -2.76 1.12
C TYR A 126 5.30 -3.94 0.57
N PHE A 127 4.67 -5.11 0.57
CA PHE A 127 5.18 -6.21 -0.21
C PHE A 127 4.05 -7.01 -0.85
N ASP A 128 4.38 -7.68 -1.95
CA ASP A 128 3.56 -8.70 -2.59
C ASP A 128 4.39 -9.91 -3.00
N PHE A 129 3.71 -10.96 -3.47
CA PHE A 129 4.35 -12.10 -4.11
C PHE A 129 4.43 -11.86 -5.62
N PHE A 130 5.56 -12.24 -6.22
CA PHE A 130 5.84 -11.98 -7.63
C PHE A 130 6.44 -13.21 -8.31
N ASP A 131 5.93 -13.54 -9.49
CA ASP A 131 6.50 -14.58 -10.35
C ASP A 131 7.47 -13.92 -11.35
N GLY A 132 8.77 -14.18 -11.17
CA GLY A 132 9.82 -13.67 -12.04
C GLY A 132 9.83 -14.29 -13.44
N ALA A 133 9.17 -15.43 -13.66
CA ALA A 133 9.06 -16.05 -14.98
C ALA A 133 8.07 -15.31 -15.87
N VAL A 134 6.93 -14.94 -15.28
CA VAL A 134 5.81 -14.30 -16.00
C VAL A 134 5.83 -12.78 -15.84
N GLY A 135 6.56 -12.27 -14.84
CA GLY A 135 6.67 -10.84 -14.57
C GLY A 135 5.43 -10.25 -13.90
N THR A 136 4.66 -11.06 -13.17
CA THR A 136 3.36 -10.66 -12.62
C THR A 136 3.27 -10.90 -11.10
N PRO A 137 2.60 -10.01 -10.36
CA PRO A 137 2.27 -10.28 -8.97
C PRO A 137 1.19 -11.36 -8.86
N PHE A 138 1.22 -12.14 -7.79
CA PHE A 138 0.20 -13.13 -7.46
C PHE A 138 -0.21 -13.04 -5.99
N ASN A 139 -1.37 -13.59 -5.64
CA ASN A 139 -1.84 -13.65 -4.26
C ASN A 139 -1.22 -14.84 -3.54
N SER A 140 -0.99 -14.73 -2.24
CA SER A 140 -0.56 -15.86 -1.41
C SER A 140 -1.46 -17.08 -1.61
N PRO A 141 -0.87 -18.26 -1.82
CA PRO A 141 -1.60 -19.51 -1.74
C PRO A 141 -2.34 -19.62 -0.40
N SER A 142 -3.49 -20.29 -0.39
CA SER A 142 -4.42 -20.30 0.75
C SER A 142 -3.80 -20.77 2.07
N ASP A 143 -2.75 -21.57 1.97
CA ASP A 143 -2.05 -22.24 3.05
C ASP A 143 -0.73 -21.55 3.44
N TRP A 144 -0.38 -20.45 2.77
CA TRP A 144 0.75 -19.61 3.15
C TRP A 144 0.35 -18.65 4.26
N MET A 145 1.22 -18.53 5.25
CA MET A 145 1.00 -17.67 6.42
C MET A 145 2.22 -16.80 6.67
N LEU A 146 1.98 -15.50 6.83
CA LEU A 146 3.00 -14.55 7.23
C LEU A 146 2.91 -14.28 8.73
N TYR A 147 4.07 -14.26 9.38
CA TYR A 147 4.19 -13.87 10.78
C TYR A 147 5.24 -12.79 10.98
N GLU A 148 4.98 -11.88 11.90
CA GLU A 148 6.00 -11.06 12.55
C GLU A 148 6.60 -11.85 13.73
N LEU A 149 7.92 -11.85 13.84
CA LEU A 149 8.67 -12.46 14.93
C LEU A 149 9.00 -11.39 15.97
N MET A 150 8.30 -11.41 17.10
CA MET A 150 8.47 -10.45 18.21
C MET A 150 9.45 -10.95 19.29
N GLY A 151 9.93 -12.19 19.16
CA GLY A 151 10.89 -12.82 20.06
C GLY A 151 11.13 -14.29 19.68
N PRO A 152 11.90 -15.05 20.48
CA PRO A 152 12.23 -16.45 20.16
C PRO A 152 11.02 -17.38 20.05
N SER A 153 9.95 -17.09 20.80
CA SER A 153 8.73 -17.90 20.87
C SER A 153 7.46 -17.14 20.50
N GLN A 154 7.55 -15.81 20.34
CA GLN A 154 6.39 -14.96 20.11
C GLN A 154 6.28 -14.59 18.63
N ARG A 155 5.15 -14.93 18.03
CA ARG A 155 4.82 -14.58 16.65
C ARG A 155 3.41 -14.00 16.55
N MET A 156 3.23 -13.00 15.71
CA MET A 156 1.93 -12.43 15.37
C MET A 156 1.61 -12.73 13.92
N ARG A 157 0.41 -13.27 13.63
CA ARG A 157 -0.02 -13.45 12.23
C ARG A 157 -0.23 -12.08 11.62
N MET A 158 0.36 -11.87 10.44
CA MET A 158 0.21 -10.64 9.67
C MET A 158 -0.81 -10.89 8.55
N PRO A 159 -2.03 -10.32 8.64
CA PRO A 159 -2.98 -10.40 7.54
C PRO A 159 -2.48 -9.57 6.35
N SER A 160 -2.97 -9.89 5.15
CA SER A 160 -2.87 -8.94 4.04
C SER A 160 -3.68 -7.67 4.36
N SER A 161 -3.36 -6.56 3.70
CA SER A 161 -4.12 -5.32 3.82
C SER A 161 -5.59 -5.57 3.50
N GLU A 162 -5.87 -6.33 2.44
CA GLU A 162 -7.21 -6.73 2.05
C GLU A 162 -7.93 -7.54 3.14
N GLU A 163 -7.27 -8.53 3.74
CA GLU A 163 -7.81 -9.28 4.89
C GLU A 163 -8.08 -8.38 6.10
N ALA A 164 -7.18 -7.44 6.40
CA ALA A 164 -7.33 -6.47 7.49
C ALA A 164 -8.54 -5.54 7.28
N PHE A 165 -8.90 -5.27 6.02
CA PHE A 165 -10.13 -4.56 5.63
C PHE A 165 -11.38 -5.47 5.57
N GLY A 166 -11.27 -6.73 6.00
CA GLY A 166 -12.39 -7.67 6.05
C GLY A 166 -12.73 -8.33 4.71
N ILE A 167 -11.86 -8.19 3.70
CA ILE A 167 -12.05 -8.85 2.40
C ILE A 167 -11.67 -10.32 2.54
N LEU A 168 -12.62 -11.21 2.28
CA LEU A 168 -12.32 -12.64 2.25
C LEU A 168 -11.35 -12.94 1.12
N ARG A 169 -10.35 -13.79 1.37
CA ARG A 169 -9.30 -14.16 0.41
C ARG A 169 -9.83 -14.56 -0.97
N LYS A 170 -10.96 -15.28 -1.04
CA LYS A 170 -11.62 -15.68 -2.30
C LYS A 170 -12.13 -14.51 -3.16
N TYR A 171 -12.26 -13.33 -2.58
CA TYR A 171 -12.69 -12.11 -3.25
C TYR A 171 -11.53 -11.15 -3.54
N ILE A 172 -10.31 -11.48 -3.10
CA ILE A 172 -9.12 -10.72 -3.47
C ILE A 172 -8.80 -11.01 -4.93
N VAL A 173 -8.78 -9.95 -5.74
CA VAL A 173 -8.44 -10.05 -7.17
C VAL A 173 -7.06 -10.68 -7.33
N PRO A 174 -6.86 -11.60 -8.31
CA PRO A 174 -5.54 -12.19 -8.56
C PRO A 174 -4.46 -11.13 -8.74
N GLY A 175 -3.37 -11.26 -7.98
CA GLY A 175 -2.25 -10.32 -8.02
C GLY A 175 -2.50 -8.99 -7.32
N ALA A 176 -3.64 -8.78 -6.68
CA ALA A 176 -3.93 -7.54 -5.93
C ALA A 176 -3.49 -7.59 -4.46
N GLU A 177 -3.34 -8.79 -3.87
CA GLU A 177 -2.99 -8.94 -2.45
C GLU A 177 -1.68 -8.22 -2.12
N ARG A 178 -1.70 -7.49 -1.00
CA ARG A 178 -0.55 -6.76 -0.46
C ARG A 178 -0.48 -6.89 1.05
N PHE A 179 0.71 -6.70 1.58
CA PHE A 179 0.96 -6.65 3.01
C PHE A 179 1.66 -5.34 3.35
N GLN A 180 1.35 -4.78 4.52
CA GLN A 180 1.98 -3.57 5.03
C GLN A 180 2.79 -3.91 6.28
N LEU A 181 4.08 -3.58 6.26
CA LEU A 181 5.01 -3.90 7.34
C LEU A 181 5.84 -2.67 7.69
N TRP A 182 6.19 -2.53 8.97
CA TRP A 182 7.17 -1.55 9.40
C TRP A 182 8.60 -1.99 9.01
N GLY A 183 9.48 -1.01 8.81
CA GLY A 183 10.91 -1.24 8.66
C GLY A 183 11.50 -2.00 9.86
N GLN A 184 12.58 -2.75 9.61
CA GLN A 184 13.31 -3.55 10.60
C GLN A 184 12.56 -4.76 11.19
N LEU A 185 11.31 -5.02 10.79
CA LEU A 185 10.59 -6.21 11.25
C LEU A 185 11.29 -7.50 10.82
N ARG A 186 11.35 -8.48 11.73
CA ARG A 186 11.69 -9.87 11.39
C ARG A 186 10.40 -10.59 11.04
N CYS A 187 10.36 -11.18 9.86
CA CYS A 187 9.19 -11.87 9.35
C CYS A 187 9.52 -13.33 9.08
N ARG A 188 8.48 -14.17 9.16
CA ARG A 188 8.53 -15.58 8.80
C ARG A 188 7.39 -15.90 7.86
N LEU A 189 7.73 -16.44 6.70
CA LEU A 189 6.79 -17.03 5.76
C LEU A 189 6.74 -18.55 5.98
N VAL A 190 5.60 -19.04 6.46
CA VAL A 190 5.32 -20.47 6.63
C VAL A 190 4.58 -20.97 5.39
N ARG A 191 5.11 -22.03 4.78
CA ARG A 191 4.60 -22.62 3.54
C ARG A 191 4.50 -24.13 3.72
N PRO A 192 3.42 -24.79 3.29
CA PRO A 192 3.31 -26.24 3.49
C PRO A 192 4.38 -27.01 2.72
N ARG A 193 4.92 -28.04 3.37
CA ARG A 193 5.96 -28.92 2.81
C ARG A 193 7.28 -28.22 2.46
N HIS A 194 7.47 -26.98 2.91
CA HIS A 194 8.73 -26.27 2.78
C HIS A 194 9.21 -25.79 4.15
N PRO A 195 10.54 -25.64 4.34
CA PRO A 195 11.06 -24.97 5.52
C PRO A 195 10.52 -23.54 5.65
N ASP A 196 10.32 -23.12 6.89
CA ASP A 196 10.02 -21.74 7.26
C ASP A 196 11.07 -20.81 6.62
N PHE A 197 10.61 -19.71 6.03
CA PHE A 197 11.47 -18.71 5.42
C PHE A 197 11.48 -17.43 6.24
N ASP A 198 12.58 -17.21 6.96
CA ASP A 198 12.79 -16.00 7.75
C ASP A 198 13.46 -14.91 6.90
N PHE A 199 12.95 -13.69 6.98
CA PHE A 199 13.49 -12.53 6.30
C PHE A 199 13.32 -11.27 7.14
N ARG A 200 14.04 -10.21 6.79
CA ARG A 200 13.99 -8.91 7.47
C ARG A 200 13.48 -7.84 6.53
N ILE A 201 12.60 -6.99 7.05
CA ILE A 201 12.23 -5.75 6.39
C ILE A 201 13.38 -4.77 6.61
N PRO A 202 13.89 -4.13 5.55
CA PRO A 202 15.01 -3.21 5.68
C PRO A 202 14.63 -1.97 6.50
N ALA A 203 15.66 -1.28 7.01
CA ALA A 203 15.50 0.04 7.59
C ALA A 203 15.47 1.10 6.47
N ARG A 204 14.76 2.20 6.69
CA ARG A 204 15.00 3.46 5.94
C ARG A 204 15.96 4.33 6.74
N ASP A 205 16.93 4.95 6.07
CA ASP A 205 17.69 6.04 6.67
C ASP A 205 16.75 7.25 6.88
N SER A 206 16.64 7.71 8.13
CA SER A 206 15.73 8.80 8.52
C SER A 206 16.19 10.19 8.09
N GLU A 207 17.36 10.32 7.46
CA GLU A 207 17.91 11.61 7.02
C GLU A 207 18.58 11.43 5.66
N VAL A 208 18.00 12.07 4.63
CA VAL A 208 18.66 12.45 3.36
C VAL A 208 19.66 11.41 2.83
N GLY A 209 19.22 10.18 2.56
CA GLY A 209 20.10 9.12 2.08
C GLY A 209 19.34 8.09 1.25
N ASN A 210 19.61 8.06 -0.05
CA ASN A 210 19.13 7.04 -0.99
C ASN A 210 19.81 5.69 -0.71
N GLY A 211 19.48 5.03 0.41
CA GLY A 211 20.18 3.83 0.83
C GLY A 211 19.31 2.90 1.67
N TRP A 212 19.07 1.71 1.14
CA TRP A 212 18.60 0.56 1.91
C TRP A 212 19.74 0.04 2.79
N LYS A 213 19.51 -0.15 4.10
CA LYS A 213 20.46 -0.88 4.95
C LYS A 213 20.05 -2.33 5.09
N GLU A 214 20.92 -3.23 4.65
CA GLU A 214 20.83 -4.65 5.02
C GLU A 214 21.22 -4.81 6.48
N ILE A 215 20.38 -5.51 7.23
CA ILE A 215 20.71 -5.94 8.59
C ILE A 215 20.97 -7.45 8.49
N VAL A 216 22.25 -7.81 8.39
CA VAL A 216 22.75 -9.20 8.45
C VAL A 216 22.32 -9.85 9.77
#